data_AF-A0A8T2PS61-F1
#
_entry.id   AF-A0A8T2PS61-F1
#
_cell.length_a   1.000
_cell.length_b   1.000
_cell.length_c   1.000
_cell.angle_alpha   90.00
_cell.angle_beta   90.00
_cell.angle_gamma   90.00
#
_symmetry.space_group_name_H-M   'P 1'
#
loop_
_entity.id
_entity.type
_entity.pdbx_description
1 polymer ?
#
loop_
_entity_poly.entity_id
_entity_poly.type
_entity_poly.pdbx_seq_one_letter_code
_entity_poly.pdbx_strand_id
1 'polypeptide(L)'
;MRNQAQRGYPSPLALFTVEVSKPSYKAEFLGNVTMECSFLPGDRVQNVSVFWRRILPKPPMEVYKLDNWQEDLSTQDPHYRGRVRLKKEELRNGRVLLQISNLRINDAGTYQCLVEMGGADYKQTTLNVTASYDAIKKSIKANGNEVELSCEAQGYPQAVVVWTDGTGRNFTKESNVTMVTTSNQLYHITSRVTVKNSNNTYKCSFVEGELLGRSAIFHIPDDILTGKSSFVAFLFVIIIGIIAICFGIMVYFRQKGLRQDTTIDIQDCFEENSTRIENLREVLRSRYAGLISDQEVIQRCMSYCNNLLPEVLQNREGLALNVTALVPDAGKTYLLEGPSKSGKTSMALTLAYTWAQNSEWDPFSIKHYHLVVLVRCEGMKGDLFQEVMSQLDLDGTVSVRTLRESLTGSVEALLVLDGYKCGNRETDESLREFLRERQACRVLVTALQGQCDNMMDLFQTVLVLREEDVEER
;
A
#
# COMPACT_ATOMS: atom_id res chain seq x y z
N MET A 1 -10.36 -94.59 36.59
CA MET A 1 -10.04 -93.31 37.27
C MET A 1 -9.12 -92.51 36.35
N ARG A 2 -9.67 -91.56 35.58
CA ARG A 2 -8.89 -90.63 34.74
C ARG A 2 -8.89 -89.27 35.45
N ASN A 3 -7.77 -88.89 36.04
CA ASN A 3 -7.51 -87.49 36.41
C ASN A 3 -6.69 -86.88 35.28
N GLN A 4 -7.33 -86.07 34.44
CA GLN A 4 -6.62 -85.13 33.57
C GLN A 4 -6.49 -83.81 34.32
N ALA A 5 -5.27 -83.52 34.77
CA ALA A 5 -4.89 -82.18 35.20
C ALA A 5 -4.81 -81.29 33.95
N GLN A 6 -5.76 -80.37 33.81
CA GLN A 6 -5.67 -79.25 32.88
C GLN A 6 -4.55 -78.32 33.36
N ARG A 7 -3.41 -78.35 32.68
CA ARG A 7 -2.44 -77.25 32.74
C ARG A 7 -3.05 -76.06 32.00
N GLY A 8 -3.69 -75.17 32.75
CA GLY A 8 -3.99 -73.83 32.27
C GLY A 8 -2.66 -73.13 31.97
N TYR A 9 -2.40 -72.86 30.70
CA TYR A 9 -1.37 -71.89 30.32
C TYR A 9 -1.82 -70.53 30.87
N PRO A 10 -0.99 -69.81 31.65
CA PRO A 10 -1.31 -68.44 32.00
C PRO A 10 -1.34 -67.63 30.71
N SER A 11 -2.51 -67.07 30.39
CA SER A 11 -2.63 -66.02 29.39
C SER A 11 -1.61 -64.93 29.73
N PRO A 12 -0.83 -64.41 28.75
CA PRO A 12 0.08 -63.32 29.04
C PRO A 12 -0.72 -62.15 29.63
N LEU A 13 -0.26 -61.62 30.76
CA LEU A 13 -0.76 -60.37 31.33
C LEU A 13 -0.77 -59.35 30.19
N ALA A 14 -1.95 -58.87 29.81
CA ALA A 14 -2.06 -57.85 28.77
C ALA A 14 -1.29 -56.62 29.24
N LEU A 15 -0.25 -56.23 28.50
CA LEU A 15 0.50 -55.01 28.76
C LEU A 15 -0.42 -53.81 28.55
N PHE A 16 -0.30 -52.80 29.41
CA PHE A 16 -1.02 -51.54 29.24
C PHE A 16 -0.61 -50.89 27.92
N THR A 17 -1.58 -50.56 27.07
CA THR A 17 -1.34 -49.95 25.75
C THR A 17 -2.18 -48.70 25.56
N VAL A 18 -1.59 -47.74 24.86
CA VAL A 18 -2.22 -46.53 24.35
C VAL A 18 -2.33 -46.66 22.83
N GLU A 19 -3.47 -46.25 22.31
CA GLU A 19 -3.79 -46.18 20.89
C GLU A 19 -4.13 -44.73 20.50
N VAL A 20 -3.93 -44.38 19.24
CA VAL A 20 -4.35 -43.08 18.70
C VAL A 20 -5.52 -43.28 17.76
N SER A 21 -6.59 -42.50 17.95
CA SER A 21 -7.78 -42.58 17.10
C SER A 21 -7.51 -42.11 15.68
N LYS A 22 -6.59 -41.15 15.52
CA LYS A 22 -6.15 -40.63 14.21
C LYS A 22 -4.64 -40.38 14.21
N PRO A 23 -3.92 -40.76 13.14
CA PRO A 23 -2.48 -40.50 13.01
C PRO A 23 -2.20 -39.02 12.72
N SER A 24 -3.17 -38.29 12.15
CA SER A 24 -3.07 -36.85 11.92
C SER A 24 -4.42 -36.12 12.04
N TYR A 25 -4.33 -34.85 12.41
CA TYR A 25 -5.43 -33.89 12.52
C TYR A 25 -5.13 -32.68 11.63
N LYS A 26 -6.16 -32.18 10.95
CA LYS A 26 -6.10 -30.91 10.21
C LYS A 26 -7.07 -29.93 10.87
N ALA A 27 -6.63 -28.70 11.08
CA ALA A 27 -7.46 -27.65 11.63
C ALA A 27 -7.05 -26.28 11.08
N GLU A 28 -7.97 -25.32 11.13
CA GLU A 28 -7.73 -23.97 10.63
C GLU A 28 -7.17 -23.04 11.72
N PHE A 29 -6.37 -22.08 11.31
CA PHE A 29 -5.88 -20.97 12.13
C PHE A 29 -7.04 -20.24 12.83
N LEU A 30 -6.85 -19.86 14.10
CA LEU A 30 -7.87 -19.34 15.03
C LEU A 30 -9.01 -20.32 15.39
N GLY A 31 -9.06 -21.48 14.74
CA GLY A 31 -10.00 -22.55 15.06
C GLY A 31 -9.61 -23.34 16.31
N ASN A 32 -10.30 -24.46 16.50
CA ASN A 32 -10.09 -25.37 17.62
C ASN A 32 -9.87 -26.80 17.09
N VAL A 33 -9.10 -27.60 17.82
CA VAL A 33 -8.92 -29.03 17.54
C VAL A 33 -9.09 -29.83 18.82
N THR A 34 -9.64 -31.03 18.71
CA THR A 34 -9.64 -32.03 19.79
C THR A 34 -8.87 -33.26 19.31
N MET A 35 -7.73 -33.52 19.93
CA MET A 35 -6.90 -34.69 19.65
C MET A 35 -7.21 -35.79 20.67
N GLU A 36 -7.21 -37.02 20.18
CA GLU A 36 -7.61 -38.20 20.95
C GLU A 36 -6.54 -39.29 20.91
N CYS A 37 -6.25 -39.81 22.09
CA CYS A 37 -5.68 -41.13 22.32
C CYS A 37 -6.63 -41.92 23.23
N SER A 38 -6.57 -43.23 23.13
CA SER A 38 -7.40 -44.14 23.92
C SER A 38 -6.54 -45.20 24.60
N PHE A 39 -7.00 -45.68 25.74
CA PHE A 39 -6.44 -46.82 26.44
C PHE A 39 -7.59 -47.71 26.91
N LEU A 40 -7.31 -48.98 27.17
CA LEU A 40 -8.31 -49.88 27.73
C LEU A 40 -8.47 -49.60 29.23
N PRO A 41 -9.64 -49.09 29.69
CA PRO A 41 -9.87 -48.88 31.10
C PRO A 41 -10.04 -50.26 31.76
N GLY A 42 -9.19 -50.59 32.74
CA GLY A 42 -9.34 -51.81 33.53
C GLY A 42 -10.56 -51.74 34.48
N ASP A 43 -10.75 -52.77 35.31
CA ASP A 43 -11.89 -52.87 36.24
C ASP A 43 -12.04 -51.68 37.20
N ARG A 44 -10.95 -50.92 37.44
CA ARG A 44 -10.96 -49.63 38.16
C ARG A 44 -9.94 -48.66 37.58
N VAL A 45 -10.41 -47.55 37.00
CA VAL A 45 -9.58 -46.43 36.54
C VAL A 45 -9.15 -45.59 37.76
N GLN A 46 -8.11 -46.01 38.47
CA GLN A 46 -7.52 -45.29 39.61
C GLN A 46 -6.13 -44.81 39.25
N ASN A 47 -5.72 -43.65 39.80
CA ASN A 47 -4.36 -43.11 39.64
C ASN A 47 -3.94 -42.93 38.17
N VAL A 48 -4.82 -42.35 37.34
CA VAL A 48 -4.48 -42.06 35.94
C VAL A 48 -3.71 -40.76 35.85
N SER A 49 -2.55 -40.84 35.21
CA SER A 49 -1.76 -39.69 34.79
C SER A 49 -1.74 -39.58 33.27
N VAL A 50 -1.86 -38.36 32.75
CA VAL A 50 -1.91 -38.04 31.33
C VAL A 50 -0.96 -36.88 31.04
N PHE A 51 -0.09 -37.08 30.07
CA PHE A 51 0.86 -36.08 29.63
C PHE A 51 0.73 -35.86 28.13
N TRP A 52 0.45 -34.62 27.74
CA TRP A 52 0.50 -34.18 26.37
C TRP A 52 1.72 -33.29 26.15
N ARG A 53 2.55 -33.66 25.18
CA ARG A 53 3.75 -32.90 24.81
C ARG A 53 3.80 -32.71 23.31
N ARG A 54 4.09 -31.51 22.83
CA ARG A 54 4.47 -31.29 21.44
C ARG A 54 5.96 -31.59 21.32
N ILE A 55 6.30 -32.72 20.72
CA ILE A 55 7.69 -33.23 20.67
C ILE A 55 8.48 -32.74 19.47
N LEU A 56 7.78 -32.31 18.41
CA LEU A 56 8.32 -31.72 17.20
C LEU A 56 7.47 -30.54 16.72
N PRO A 57 8.07 -29.49 16.14
CA PRO A 57 9.51 -29.23 16.06
C PRO A 57 10.17 -29.07 17.46
N LYS A 58 11.50 -29.27 17.53
CA LYS A 58 12.28 -29.11 18.77
C LYS A 58 12.41 -27.62 19.15
N PRO A 59 12.58 -27.29 20.45
CA PRO A 59 12.54 -28.18 21.62
C PRO A 59 11.12 -28.66 21.93
N PRO A 60 10.97 -29.80 22.65
CA PRO A 60 9.65 -30.28 23.05
C PRO A 60 9.00 -29.28 24.02
N MET A 61 7.68 -29.09 23.89
CA MET A 61 6.89 -28.22 24.76
C MET A 61 5.89 -29.05 25.55
N GLU A 62 5.76 -28.77 26.84
CA GLU A 62 4.74 -29.39 27.67
C GLU A 62 3.39 -28.68 27.47
N VAL A 63 2.42 -29.42 26.94
CA VAL A 63 1.13 -28.87 26.50
C VAL A 63 0.11 -28.96 27.63
N TYR A 64 0.06 -30.10 28.31
CA TYR A 64 -0.86 -30.35 29.41
C TYR A 64 -0.39 -31.54 30.25
N LYS A 65 -0.60 -31.45 31.57
CA LYS A 65 -0.23 -32.48 32.53
C LYS A 65 -1.36 -32.70 33.55
N LEU A 66 -1.74 -33.96 33.70
CA LEU A 66 -2.60 -34.46 34.77
C LEU A 66 -1.82 -35.56 35.47
N ASP A 67 -1.62 -35.43 36.77
CA ASP A 67 -0.96 -36.43 37.59
C ASP A 67 -1.92 -36.97 38.65
N ASN A 68 -2.18 -38.28 38.64
CA ASN A 68 -3.10 -38.93 39.57
C ASN A 68 -4.44 -38.22 39.72
N TRP A 69 -5.10 -37.91 38.59
CA TRP A 69 -6.34 -37.13 38.51
C TRP A 69 -6.27 -35.66 38.97
N GLN A 70 -5.10 -35.16 39.37
CA GLN A 70 -4.89 -33.76 39.71
C GLN A 70 -4.26 -33.03 38.52
N GLU A 71 -4.80 -31.87 38.17
CA GLU A 71 -4.26 -31.06 37.09
C GLU A 71 -3.11 -30.22 37.60
N ASP A 72 -1.97 -30.29 36.91
CA ASP A 72 -0.77 -29.52 37.22
C ASP A 72 -0.36 -28.72 35.98
N LEU A 73 -0.63 -27.42 36.02
CA LEU A 73 -0.27 -26.49 34.93
C LEU A 73 0.99 -25.68 35.25
N SER A 74 1.70 -25.98 36.34
CA SER A 74 2.88 -25.23 36.76
C SER A 74 4.02 -25.29 35.73
N THR A 75 4.17 -26.45 35.08
CA THR A 75 5.17 -26.73 34.05
C THR A 75 4.66 -26.53 32.62
N GLN A 76 3.40 -26.10 32.44
CA GLN A 76 2.82 -25.84 31.12
C GLN A 76 3.55 -24.70 30.41
N ASP A 77 3.93 -24.96 29.15
CA ASP A 77 4.61 -23.99 28.31
C ASP A 77 3.73 -22.73 28.11
N PRO A 78 4.29 -21.51 28.26
CA PRO A 78 3.55 -20.26 28.08
C PRO A 78 2.76 -20.15 26.77
N HIS A 79 3.22 -20.80 25.70
CA HIS A 79 2.55 -20.81 24.39
C HIS A 79 1.14 -21.43 24.45
N TYR A 80 0.89 -22.36 25.37
CA TYR A 80 -0.39 -23.10 25.50
C TYR A 80 -1.29 -22.61 26.63
N ARG A 81 -0.79 -21.73 27.51
CA ARG A 81 -1.54 -21.25 28.67
C ARG A 81 -2.88 -20.64 28.29
N GLY A 82 -3.95 -21.08 28.97
CA GLY A 82 -5.31 -20.60 28.75
C GLY A 82 -5.99 -21.09 27.46
N ARG A 83 -5.33 -21.91 26.64
CA ARG A 83 -5.87 -22.42 25.37
C ARG A 83 -6.19 -23.91 25.38
N VAL A 84 -5.67 -24.65 26.35
CA VAL A 84 -5.71 -26.11 26.39
C VAL A 84 -6.63 -26.61 27.50
N ARG A 85 -7.44 -27.63 27.20
CA ARG A 85 -8.33 -28.29 28.16
C ARG A 85 -8.40 -29.79 27.87
N LEU A 86 -8.23 -30.60 28.92
CA LEU A 86 -8.52 -32.03 28.86
C LEU A 86 -9.98 -32.28 29.25
N LYS A 87 -10.70 -33.12 28.49
CA LYS A 87 -12.05 -33.58 28.88
C LYS A 87 -11.94 -34.71 29.90
N LYS A 88 -11.75 -34.34 31.18
CA LYS A 88 -11.49 -35.25 32.30
C LYS A 88 -12.58 -36.31 32.48
N GLU A 89 -13.82 -35.97 32.15
CA GLU A 89 -14.99 -36.84 32.19
C GLU A 89 -14.87 -38.08 31.29
N GLU A 90 -14.16 -37.97 30.16
CA GLU A 90 -13.99 -39.05 29.18
C GLU A 90 -12.88 -40.05 29.56
N LEU A 91 -12.01 -39.69 30.52
CA LEU A 91 -10.94 -40.56 30.98
C LEU A 91 -11.46 -41.88 31.57
N ARG A 92 -12.64 -41.84 32.20
CA ARG A 92 -13.31 -43.03 32.73
C ARG A 92 -13.74 -44.02 31.64
N ASN A 93 -13.95 -43.51 30.42
CA ASN A 93 -14.28 -44.30 29.24
C ASN A 93 -13.01 -44.77 28.49
N GLY A 94 -11.82 -44.55 29.06
CA GLY A 94 -10.55 -44.85 28.41
C GLY A 94 -10.17 -43.85 27.31
N ARG A 95 -10.82 -42.68 27.25
CA ARG A 95 -10.62 -41.68 26.19
C ARG A 95 -9.93 -40.44 26.73
N VAL A 96 -8.83 -40.07 26.11
CA VAL A 96 -8.00 -38.94 26.51
C VAL A 96 -8.12 -37.87 25.43
N LEU A 97 -9.05 -36.93 25.64
CA LEU A 97 -9.37 -35.88 24.67
C LEU A 97 -8.75 -34.55 25.08
N LEU A 98 -7.74 -34.11 24.34
CA LEU A 98 -7.11 -32.80 24.50
C LEU A 98 -7.69 -31.80 23.51
N GLN A 99 -8.38 -30.77 24.01
CA GLN A 99 -8.83 -29.65 23.22
C GLN A 99 -7.80 -28.52 23.26
N ILE A 100 -7.40 -28.01 22.09
CA ILE A 100 -6.60 -26.80 21.92
C ILE A 100 -7.47 -25.79 21.17
N SER A 101 -7.62 -24.60 21.75
CA SER A 101 -8.47 -23.53 21.19
C SER A 101 -7.61 -22.36 20.69
N ASN A 102 -8.18 -21.53 19.80
CA ASN A 102 -7.48 -20.39 19.20
C ASN A 102 -6.11 -20.81 18.63
N LEU A 103 -6.15 -21.72 17.65
CA LEU A 103 -4.98 -22.33 17.05
C LEU A 103 -4.07 -21.30 16.37
N ARG A 104 -2.77 -21.47 16.56
CA ARG A 104 -1.70 -20.70 15.92
C ARG A 104 -0.96 -21.59 14.93
N ILE A 105 -0.32 -21.02 13.90
CA ILE A 105 0.47 -21.79 12.94
C ILE A 105 1.56 -22.63 13.65
N ASN A 106 2.21 -22.06 14.67
CA ASN A 106 3.24 -22.75 15.45
C ASN A 106 2.70 -23.88 16.36
N ASP A 107 1.38 -24.04 16.50
CA ASP A 107 0.81 -25.23 17.16
C ASP A 107 0.97 -26.48 16.29
N ALA A 108 1.21 -26.34 14.98
CA ALA A 108 1.49 -27.46 14.11
C ALA A 108 2.73 -28.24 14.60
N GLY A 109 2.66 -29.57 14.47
CA GLY A 109 3.73 -30.45 14.94
C GLY A 109 3.26 -31.83 15.36
N THR A 110 4.19 -32.62 15.88
CA THR A 110 3.92 -33.96 16.41
C THR A 110 3.69 -33.88 17.90
N TYR A 111 2.53 -34.36 18.34
CA TYR A 111 2.13 -34.45 19.73
C TYR A 111 2.25 -35.88 20.21
N GLN A 112 2.79 -36.05 21.42
CA GLN A 112 2.84 -37.31 22.13
C GLN A 112 1.81 -37.28 23.25
N CYS A 113 0.92 -38.26 23.25
CA CYS A 113 0.07 -38.61 24.38
C CYS A 113 0.71 -39.77 25.13
N LEU A 114 1.08 -39.54 26.38
CA LEU A 114 1.54 -40.56 27.33
C LEU A 114 0.46 -40.72 28.39
N VAL A 115 0.10 -41.98 28.67
CA VAL A 115 -0.85 -42.33 29.73
C VAL A 115 -0.14 -43.29 30.68
N GLU A 116 -0.35 -43.09 31.98
CA GLU A 116 0.17 -43.96 33.03
C GLU A 116 -0.99 -44.42 33.93
N MET A 117 -1.14 -45.74 34.08
CA MET A 117 -2.16 -46.38 34.91
C MET A 117 -1.71 -47.81 35.26
N GLY A 118 -0.87 -47.98 36.28
CA GLY A 118 -0.28 -49.27 36.66
C GLY A 118 0.75 -49.84 35.65
N GLY A 119 0.80 -49.27 34.45
CA GLY A 119 1.85 -49.35 33.43
C GLY A 119 1.86 -48.04 32.63
N ALA A 120 2.75 -47.90 31.66
CA ALA A 120 2.89 -46.68 30.85
C ALA A 120 3.09 -47.01 29.37
N ASP A 121 2.37 -46.32 28.51
CA ASP A 121 2.56 -46.37 27.06
C ASP A 121 2.28 -44.99 26.45
N TYR A 122 2.85 -44.72 25.29
CA TYR A 122 2.62 -43.48 24.55
C TYR A 122 2.37 -43.74 23.08
N LYS A 123 1.64 -42.82 22.47
CA LYS A 123 1.49 -42.73 21.02
C LYS A 123 1.59 -41.29 20.55
N GLN A 124 1.85 -41.16 19.26
CA GLN A 124 2.07 -39.88 18.62
C GLN A 124 1.00 -39.61 17.57
N THR A 125 0.62 -38.34 17.44
CA THR A 125 -0.28 -37.85 16.40
C THR A 125 0.23 -36.51 15.89
N THR A 126 -0.04 -36.18 14.63
CA THR A 126 0.44 -34.94 14.01
C THR A 126 -0.70 -33.95 13.83
N LEU A 127 -0.50 -32.70 14.25
CA LEU A 127 -1.42 -31.59 13.98
C LEU A 127 -0.87 -30.74 12.83
N ASN A 128 -1.66 -30.59 11.78
CA ASN A 128 -1.41 -29.65 10.70
C ASN A 128 -2.39 -28.47 10.84
N VAL A 129 -1.85 -27.26 10.88
CA VAL A 129 -2.63 -26.02 10.94
C VAL A 129 -2.49 -25.29 9.61
N THR A 130 -3.62 -24.98 8.99
CA THR A 130 -3.69 -24.25 7.71
C THR A 130 -4.43 -22.93 7.89
N ALA A 131 -4.15 -21.96 7.03
CA ALA A 131 -4.89 -20.71 6.96
C ALA A 131 -5.21 -20.41 5.49
N SER A 132 -6.50 -20.33 5.16
CA SER A 132 -6.96 -20.14 3.79
C SER A 132 -6.71 -18.71 3.30
N TYR A 133 -6.34 -18.57 2.02
CA TYR A 133 -6.18 -17.29 1.33
C TYR A 133 -7.53 -16.71 0.86
N ASP A 134 -8.62 -16.91 1.61
CA ASP A 134 -9.98 -16.51 1.20
C ASP A 134 -10.20 -14.99 1.17
N ALA A 135 -9.54 -14.26 2.07
CA ALA A 135 -9.66 -12.81 2.20
C ALA A 135 -8.73 -12.09 1.21
N ILE A 136 -9.03 -12.19 -0.08
CA ILE A 136 -8.25 -11.53 -1.14
C ILE A 136 -8.69 -10.07 -1.26
N LYS A 137 -7.78 -9.15 -0.91
CA LYS A 137 -7.92 -7.73 -1.17
C LYS A 137 -7.42 -7.44 -2.59
N LYS A 138 -8.27 -6.82 -3.40
CA LYS A 138 -7.98 -6.47 -4.79
C LYS A 138 -7.99 -4.96 -4.99
N SER A 139 -7.07 -4.45 -5.80
CA SER A 139 -7.07 -3.05 -6.22
C SER A 139 -6.75 -2.91 -7.70
N ILE A 140 -7.36 -1.93 -8.34
CA ILE A 140 -7.17 -1.57 -9.74
C ILE A 140 -6.66 -0.13 -9.75
N LYS A 141 -5.51 0.11 -10.37
CA LYS A 141 -4.94 1.45 -10.53
C LYS A 141 -4.74 1.73 -12.02
N ALA A 142 -5.46 2.71 -12.54
CA ALA A 142 -5.29 3.16 -13.92
C ALA A 142 -4.02 4.02 -14.05
N ASN A 143 -3.26 3.79 -15.12
CA ASN A 143 -2.08 4.56 -15.48
C ASN A 143 -2.13 4.83 -17.00
N GLY A 144 -3.05 5.70 -17.41
CA GLY A 144 -3.32 6.02 -18.81
C GLY A 144 -3.83 4.80 -19.60
N ASN A 145 -3.02 4.32 -20.55
CA ASN A 145 -3.34 3.17 -21.42
C ASN A 145 -3.11 1.81 -20.74
N GLU A 146 -2.52 1.80 -19.55
CA GLU A 146 -2.23 0.60 -18.78
C GLU A 146 -2.97 0.61 -17.45
N VAL A 147 -3.21 -0.58 -16.90
CA VAL A 147 -3.90 -0.80 -15.63
C VAL A 147 -3.03 -1.73 -14.80
N GLU A 148 -2.64 -1.28 -13.62
CA GLU A 148 -2.02 -2.12 -12.61
C GLU A 148 -3.11 -2.82 -11.78
N LEU A 149 -3.10 -4.14 -11.80
CA LEU A 149 -3.95 -4.99 -10.98
C LEU A 149 -3.13 -5.52 -9.81
N SER A 150 -3.63 -5.38 -8.59
CA SER A 150 -2.98 -5.93 -7.40
C SER A 150 -3.91 -6.84 -6.63
N CYS A 151 -3.40 -8.01 -6.24
CA CYS A 151 -4.02 -8.93 -5.30
C CYS A 151 -3.13 -9.11 -4.07
N GLU A 152 -3.75 -9.03 -2.92
CA GLU A 152 -3.13 -9.14 -1.61
C GLU A 152 -3.93 -10.14 -0.78
N ALA A 153 -3.28 -11.17 -0.24
CA ALA A 153 -3.93 -12.16 0.62
C ALA A 153 -2.94 -12.70 1.67
N GLN A 154 -3.49 -13.15 2.79
CA GLN A 154 -2.73 -13.80 3.87
C GLN A 154 -3.17 -15.25 4.02
N GLY A 155 -2.22 -16.16 4.20
CA GLY A 155 -2.51 -17.58 4.37
C GLY A 155 -1.30 -18.43 4.74
N TYR A 156 -1.52 -19.72 4.92
CA TYR A 156 -0.50 -20.71 5.24
C TYR A 156 -0.98 -22.12 4.82
N PRO A 157 -0.17 -22.94 4.14
CA PRO A 157 1.24 -22.77 3.82
C PRO A 157 1.49 -21.80 2.65
N GLN A 158 2.73 -21.68 2.19
CA GLN A 158 3.11 -20.82 1.07
C GLN A 158 2.34 -21.20 -0.20
N ALA A 159 1.67 -20.23 -0.83
CA ALA A 159 0.96 -20.38 -2.09
C ALA A 159 1.73 -19.74 -3.26
N VAL A 160 1.46 -20.23 -4.47
CA VAL A 160 1.92 -19.62 -5.73
C VAL A 160 0.79 -18.79 -6.31
N VAL A 161 1.09 -17.57 -6.76
CA VAL A 161 0.09 -16.71 -7.40
C VAL A 161 0.12 -16.93 -8.90
N VAL A 162 -1.04 -17.22 -9.50
CA VAL A 162 -1.21 -17.43 -10.93
C VAL A 162 -2.16 -16.38 -11.49
N TRP A 163 -1.71 -15.68 -12.53
CA TRP A 163 -2.52 -14.70 -13.26
C TRP A 163 -2.96 -15.26 -14.60
N THR A 164 -4.25 -15.16 -14.88
CA THR A 164 -4.86 -15.54 -16.16
C THR A 164 -5.84 -14.47 -16.62
N ASP A 165 -5.99 -14.27 -17.93
CA ASP A 165 -7.08 -13.45 -18.46
C ASP A 165 -8.33 -14.28 -18.78
N GLY A 166 -9.39 -13.62 -19.27
CA GLY A 166 -10.65 -14.26 -19.65
C GLY A 166 -10.53 -15.25 -20.81
N THR A 167 -9.42 -15.21 -21.56
CA THR A 167 -9.10 -16.17 -22.64
C THR A 167 -8.24 -17.33 -22.17
N GLY A 168 -7.76 -17.29 -20.91
CA GLY A 168 -6.87 -18.29 -20.34
C GLY A 168 -5.37 -18.03 -20.60
N ARG A 169 -5.00 -16.87 -21.14
CA ARG A 169 -3.60 -16.49 -21.32
C ARG A 169 -2.96 -16.24 -19.96
N ASN A 170 -1.75 -16.78 -19.75
CA ASN A 170 -1.01 -16.68 -18.50
C ASN A 170 -0.17 -15.39 -18.45
N PHE A 171 -0.29 -14.63 -17.37
CA PHE A 171 0.44 -13.38 -17.08
C PHE A 171 1.34 -13.48 -15.83
N THR A 172 1.57 -14.70 -15.35
CA THR A 172 2.29 -14.94 -14.08
C THR A 172 3.75 -14.48 -14.16
N LYS A 173 4.39 -14.59 -15.33
CA LYS A 173 5.80 -14.19 -15.52
C LYS A 173 5.97 -12.67 -15.54
N GLU A 174 4.95 -11.97 -15.99
CA GLU A 174 4.87 -10.52 -16.08
C GLU A 174 4.45 -9.88 -14.74
N SER A 175 4.00 -10.70 -13.78
CA SER A 175 3.60 -10.24 -12.46
C SER A 175 4.81 -10.11 -11.51
N ASN A 176 4.80 -9.06 -10.70
CA ASN A 176 5.70 -8.89 -9.58
C ASN A 176 5.04 -9.45 -8.32
N VAL A 177 5.71 -10.39 -7.63
CA VAL A 177 5.21 -11.02 -6.41
C VAL A 177 6.15 -10.69 -5.25
N THR A 178 5.58 -10.19 -4.17
CA THR A 178 6.26 -9.97 -2.90
C THR A 178 5.62 -10.85 -1.84
N MET A 179 6.43 -11.43 -0.96
CA MET A 179 5.98 -12.30 0.11
C MET A 179 6.69 -11.92 1.41
N VAL A 180 5.91 -11.67 2.45
CA VAL A 180 6.41 -11.30 3.78
C VAL A 180 5.75 -12.19 4.82
N THR A 181 6.52 -12.66 5.80
CA THR A 181 5.96 -13.41 6.94
C THR A 181 5.44 -12.45 8.00
N THR A 182 4.18 -12.60 8.39
CA THR A 182 3.54 -11.79 9.44
C THR A 182 3.99 -12.23 10.84
N SER A 183 3.68 -11.42 11.87
CA SER A 183 3.92 -11.78 13.27
C SER A 183 3.21 -13.08 13.70
N ASN A 184 2.11 -13.44 13.03
CA ASN A 184 1.35 -14.68 13.26
C ASN A 184 1.87 -15.88 12.45
N GLN A 185 3.03 -15.73 11.77
CA GLN A 185 3.64 -16.75 10.90
C GLN A 185 2.82 -17.09 9.64
N LEU A 186 1.87 -16.24 9.27
CA LEU A 186 1.17 -16.32 8.00
C LEU A 186 2.01 -15.68 6.90
N TYR A 187 1.92 -16.21 5.68
CA TYR A 187 2.48 -15.57 4.50
C TYR A 187 1.53 -14.50 3.99
N HIS A 188 2.02 -13.27 3.95
CA HIS A 188 1.36 -12.15 3.30
C HIS A 188 1.92 -12.00 1.90
N ILE A 189 1.11 -12.33 0.90
CA ILE A 189 1.52 -12.34 -0.50
C ILE A 189 0.81 -11.19 -1.22
N THR A 190 1.60 -10.31 -1.82
CA THR A 190 1.11 -9.24 -2.70
C THR A 190 1.65 -9.46 -4.10
N SER A 191 0.75 -9.63 -5.06
CA SER A 191 1.09 -9.74 -6.48
C SER A 191 0.51 -8.57 -7.26
N ARG A 192 1.31 -8.02 -8.18
CA ARG A 192 0.97 -6.88 -9.04
C ARG A 192 1.26 -7.24 -10.48
N VAL A 193 0.33 -6.97 -11.39
CA VAL A 193 0.53 -7.15 -12.84
C VAL A 193 0.01 -5.93 -13.58
N THR A 194 0.78 -5.47 -14.57
CA THR A 194 0.38 -4.37 -15.43
C THR A 194 -0.14 -4.93 -16.75
N VAL A 195 -1.35 -4.53 -17.11
CA VAL A 195 -2.05 -5.01 -18.32
C VAL A 195 -2.60 -3.84 -19.11
N LYS A 196 -2.88 -4.05 -20.40
CA LYS A 196 -3.49 -3.01 -21.24
C LYS A 196 -4.91 -2.70 -20.75
N ASN A 197 -5.26 -1.41 -20.75
CA ASN A 197 -6.61 -0.95 -20.46
C ASN A 197 -7.55 -1.39 -21.58
N SER A 198 -8.15 -2.58 -21.42
CA SER A 198 -9.10 -3.15 -22.36
C SER A 198 -10.24 -3.82 -21.59
N ASN A 199 -11.38 -4.00 -22.24
CA ASN A 199 -12.51 -4.73 -21.65
C ASN A 199 -12.20 -6.23 -21.62
N ASN A 200 -11.36 -6.61 -20.67
CA ASN A 200 -10.94 -7.98 -20.42
C ASN A 200 -11.07 -8.28 -18.92
N THR A 201 -11.26 -9.55 -18.60
CA THR A 201 -11.33 -10.03 -17.24
C THR A 201 -10.00 -10.65 -16.86
N TYR A 202 -9.50 -10.32 -15.67
CA TYR A 202 -8.28 -10.94 -15.15
C TYR A 202 -8.58 -11.70 -13.88
N LYS A 203 -7.94 -12.84 -13.70
CA LYS A 203 -8.12 -13.73 -12.56
C LYS A 203 -6.77 -13.99 -11.91
N CYS A 204 -6.67 -13.60 -10.64
CA CYS A 204 -5.55 -13.91 -9.77
C CYS A 204 -5.93 -15.09 -8.89
N SER A 205 -5.14 -16.15 -8.87
CA SER A 205 -5.42 -17.37 -8.10
C SER A 205 -4.24 -17.72 -7.20
N PHE A 206 -4.49 -17.95 -5.91
CA PHE A 206 -3.52 -18.39 -4.91
C PHE A 206 -3.55 -19.91 -4.80
N VAL A 207 -2.64 -20.58 -5.49
CA VAL A 207 -2.59 -22.03 -5.68
C VAL A 207 -1.67 -22.67 -4.65
N GLU A 208 -2.16 -23.72 -3.98
CA GLU A 208 -1.41 -24.53 -3.02
C GLU A 208 -1.10 -25.91 -3.64
N GLY A 209 0.13 -26.10 -4.14
CA GLY A 209 0.52 -27.35 -4.80
C GLY A 209 -0.32 -27.65 -6.05
N GLU A 210 -0.92 -28.84 -6.13
CA GLU A 210 -1.79 -29.27 -7.23
C GLU A 210 -3.28 -28.91 -7.02
N LEU A 211 -3.64 -28.29 -5.89
CA LEU A 211 -5.03 -27.98 -5.55
C LEU A 211 -5.45 -26.63 -6.13
N LEU A 212 -6.67 -26.58 -6.69
CA LEU A 212 -7.22 -25.36 -7.26
C LEU A 212 -7.34 -24.29 -6.16
N GLY A 213 -6.58 -23.22 -6.34
CA GLY A 213 -6.48 -22.11 -5.41
C GLY A 213 -7.73 -21.23 -5.30
N ARG A 214 -7.81 -20.46 -4.22
CA ARG A 214 -8.79 -19.36 -4.12
C ARG A 214 -8.41 -18.25 -5.08
N SER A 215 -9.42 -17.61 -5.68
CA SER A 215 -9.18 -16.66 -6.77
C SER A 215 -10.04 -15.41 -6.68
N ALA A 216 -9.46 -14.29 -7.10
CA ALA A 216 -10.13 -13.01 -7.25
C ALA A 216 -10.22 -12.66 -8.73
N ILE A 217 -11.40 -12.20 -9.12
CA ILE A 217 -11.70 -11.77 -10.48
C ILE A 217 -11.73 -10.24 -10.54
N PHE A 218 -11.04 -9.69 -11.52
CA PHE A 218 -10.95 -8.30 -11.88
C PHE A 218 -11.77 -8.07 -13.14
N HIS A 219 -12.73 -7.16 -13.04
CA HIS A 219 -13.40 -6.57 -14.19
C HIS A 219 -12.89 -5.14 -14.28
N ILE A 220 -12.22 -4.80 -15.38
CA ILE A 220 -11.77 -3.43 -15.63
C ILE A 220 -13.04 -2.62 -15.95
N PRO A 221 -13.45 -1.65 -15.12
CA PRO A 221 -14.69 -0.90 -15.33
C PRO A 221 -14.63 -0.05 -16.60
N ASP A 222 -15.75 0.03 -17.32
CA ASP A 222 -15.88 0.91 -18.49
C ASP A 222 -15.69 2.39 -18.14
N ASP A 223 -15.87 2.78 -16.87
CA ASP A 223 -15.64 4.15 -16.36
C ASP A 223 -14.15 4.53 -16.27
N ILE A 224 -13.24 3.54 -16.30
CA ILE A 224 -11.79 3.76 -16.44
C ILE A 224 -11.40 3.84 -17.93
N LEU A 225 -12.16 3.18 -18.80
CA LEU A 225 -12.01 3.23 -20.27
C LEU A 225 -12.63 4.50 -20.87
N THR A 226 -13.66 5.03 -20.22
CA THR A 226 -14.34 6.27 -20.57
C THR A 226 -14.26 7.18 -19.36
N GLY A 227 -13.36 8.15 -19.37
CA GLY A 227 -13.33 9.22 -18.37
C GLY A 227 -14.64 10.03 -18.40
N LYS A 228 -15.73 9.47 -17.88
CA LYS A 228 -17.04 10.12 -17.85
C LYS A 228 -17.15 10.87 -16.54
N SER A 229 -16.64 12.09 -16.64
CA SER A 229 -16.82 13.14 -15.67
C SER A 229 -18.29 13.32 -15.30
N SER A 230 -18.53 13.54 -14.01
CA SER A 230 -19.76 14.06 -13.40
C SER A 230 -20.34 15.28 -14.16
N PHE A 231 -19.54 15.90 -15.03
CA PHE A 231 -19.87 16.97 -15.98
C PHE A 231 -21.13 16.74 -16.83
N VAL A 232 -21.44 15.50 -17.23
CA VAL A 232 -22.61 15.24 -18.09
C VAL A 232 -23.92 15.57 -17.36
N ALA A 233 -24.00 15.29 -16.06
CA ALA A 233 -25.18 15.63 -15.25
C ALA A 233 -25.32 17.16 -15.06
N PHE A 234 -24.20 17.87 -14.88
CA PHE A 234 -24.19 19.34 -14.78
C PHE A 234 -24.60 20.02 -16.09
N LEU A 235 -24.18 19.48 -17.24
CA LEU A 235 -24.61 19.98 -18.55
C LEU A 235 -26.13 19.89 -18.72
N PHE A 236 -26.78 18.82 -18.28
CA PHE A 236 -28.25 18.72 -18.36
C PHE A 236 -28.96 19.76 -17.49
N VAL A 237 -28.44 20.06 -16.29
CA VAL A 237 -29.00 21.10 -15.41
C VAL A 237 -28.80 22.49 -16.02
N ILE A 238 -27.62 22.75 -16.59
CA ILE A 238 -27.32 24.01 -17.29
C ILE A 238 -28.19 24.17 -18.53
N ILE A 239 -28.39 23.10 -19.32
CA ILE A 239 -29.26 23.13 -20.52
C ILE A 239 -30.71 23.43 -20.13
N ILE A 240 -31.23 22.82 -19.05
CA ILE A 240 -32.59 23.12 -18.56
C ILE A 240 -32.69 24.58 -18.08
N GLY A 241 -31.67 25.08 -17.40
CA GLY A 241 -31.58 26.50 -16.99
C GLY A 241 -31.55 27.46 -18.19
N ILE A 242 -30.75 27.16 -19.21
CA ILE A 242 -30.64 27.94 -20.45
C ILE A 242 -31.97 27.93 -21.21
N ILE A 243 -32.68 26.78 -21.27
CA ILE A 243 -34.00 26.71 -21.92
C ILE A 243 -35.01 27.62 -21.20
N ALA A 244 -35.01 27.66 -19.87
CA ALA A 244 -35.87 28.56 -19.09
C ALA A 244 -35.54 30.04 -19.33
N ILE A 245 -34.25 30.38 -19.41
CA ILE A 245 -33.77 31.74 -19.71
C ILE A 245 -34.14 32.14 -21.13
N CYS A 246 -33.90 31.28 -22.13
CA CYS A 246 -34.28 31.49 -23.52
C CYS A 246 -35.80 31.66 -23.67
N PHE A 247 -36.61 30.93 -22.90
CA PHE A 247 -38.06 31.10 -22.90
C PHE A 247 -38.46 32.48 -22.33
N GLY A 248 -37.82 32.93 -21.25
CA GLY A 248 -38.02 34.28 -20.70
C GLY A 248 -37.58 35.38 -21.67
N ILE A 249 -36.43 35.19 -22.33
CA ILE A 249 -35.88 36.10 -23.34
C ILE A 249 -36.77 36.15 -24.59
N MET A 250 -37.33 35.03 -25.03
CA MET A 250 -38.26 34.96 -26.16
C MET A 250 -39.59 35.69 -25.87
N VAL A 251 -40.10 35.62 -24.63
CA VAL A 251 -41.27 36.39 -24.19
C VAL A 251 -40.94 37.89 -24.13
N TYR A 252 -39.74 38.24 -23.68
CA TYR A 252 -39.25 39.62 -23.63
C TYR A 252 -39.07 40.23 -25.04
N PHE A 253 -38.47 39.49 -25.98
CA PHE A 253 -38.28 39.95 -27.36
C PHE A 253 -39.58 39.97 -28.20
N ARG A 254 -40.64 39.27 -27.78
CA ARG A 254 -41.98 39.44 -28.38
C ARG A 254 -42.61 40.81 -28.06
N GLN A 255 -42.16 41.52 -27.03
CA GLN A 255 -42.71 42.84 -26.66
C GLN A 255 -41.96 44.03 -27.29
N LYS A 256 -40.74 43.85 -27.78
CA LYS A 256 -39.96 44.93 -28.41
C LYS A 256 -39.42 44.46 -29.76
N GLY A 257 -40.15 44.79 -30.81
CA GLY A 257 -39.72 44.57 -32.18
C GLY A 257 -38.51 45.44 -32.53
N LEU A 258 -37.34 44.80 -32.72
CA LEU A 258 -36.23 45.28 -33.53
C LEU A 258 -35.32 44.10 -33.90
N ARG A 259 -34.90 44.08 -35.16
CA ARG A 259 -34.20 43.01 -35.88
C ARG A 259 -32.72 43.40 -36.00
N GLN A 260 -31.78 42.52 -35.65
CA GLN A 260 -30.72 41.97 -36.53
C GLN A 260 -29.65 41.18 -35.73
N ASP A 261 -29.11 40.17 -36.42
CA ASP A 261 -28.23 39.09 -36.02
C ASP A 261 -26.91 39.46 -35.31
N THR A 262 -26.54 38.66 -34.31
CA THR A 262 -25.16 38.15 -34.18
C THR A 262 -25.18 36.86 -33.35
N THR A 263 -24.93 35.72 -33.99
CA THR A 263 -24.59 34.46 -33.30
C THR A 263 -23.15 34.57 -32.79
N ILE A 264 -22.96 34.51 -31.47
CA ILE A 264 -21.66 34.24 -30.85
C ILE A 264 -21.58 32.72 -30.66
N ASP A 265 -20.56 32.12 -31.27
CA ASP A 265 -20.30 30.69 -31.27
C ASP A 265 -19.72 30.27 -29.90
N ILE A 266 -20.40 29.38 -29.18
CA ILE A 266 -19.98 28.90 -27.83
C ILE A 266 -19.12 27.62 -27.94
N GLN A 267 -18.89 27.13 -29.17
CA GLN A 267 -18.00 26.01 -29.42
C GLN A 267 -16.51 26.38 -29.26
N ASP A 268 -16.15 27.66 -29.40
CA ASP A 268 -14.75 28.11 -29.34
C ASP A 268 -14.16 28.13 -27.91
N CYS A 269 -14.95 28.37 -26.85
CA CYS A 269 -14.38 28.61 -25.51
C CYS A 269 -13.83 27.35 -24.80
N PHE A 270 -14.33 26.15 -25.11
CA PHE A 270 -13.88 24.91 -24.47
C PHE A 270 -12.64 24.32 -25.14
N GLU A 271 -12.49 24.51 -26.46
CA GLU A 271 -11.23 24.21 -27.15
C GLU A 271 -10.15 25.23 -26.77
N GLU A 272 -10.50 26.49 -26.52
CA GLU A 272 -9.54 27.55 -26.18
C GLU A 272 -8.83 27.33 -24.84
N ASN A 273 -9.51 26.87 -23.78
CA ASN A 273 -8.86 26.66 -22.48
C ASN A 273 -8.00 25.38 -22.42
N SER A 274 -8.43 24.28 -23.06
CA SER A 274 -7.62 23.06 -23.17
C SER A 274 -6.38 23.28 -24.04
N THR A 275 -6.52 24.03 -25.14
CA THR A 275 -5.38 24.41 -25.99
C THR A 275 -4.45 25.40 -25.29
N ARG A 276 -4.96 26.38 -24.54
CA ARG A 276 -4.12 27.32 -23.76
C ARG A 276 -3.24 26.62 -22.72
N ILE A 277 -3.77 25.62 -22.02
CA ILE A 277 -3.01 24.86 -21.03
C ILE A 277 -1.96 23.95 -21.70
N GLU A 278 -2.29 23.30 -22.82
CA GLU A 278 -1.31 22.51 -23.58
C GLU A 278 -0.24 23.43 -24.20
N ASN A 279 -0.63 24.61 -24.71
CA ASN A 279 0.30 25.63 -25.20
C ASN A 279 1.24 26.10 -24.09
N LEU A 280 0.72 26.35 -22.87
CA LEU A 280 1.53 26.73 -21.72
C LEU A 280 2.53 25.62 -21.35
N ARG A 281 2.08 24.36 -21.34
CA ARG A 281 2.95 23.20 -21.07
C ARG A 281 4.10 23.13 -22.07
N GLU A 282 3.82 23.23 -23.36
CA GLU A 282 4.83 23.14 -24.41
C GLU A 282 5.81 24.33 -24.37
N VAL A 283 5.33 25.54 -24.08
CA VAL A 283 6.19 26.72 -23.85
C VAL A 283 7.16 26.48 -22.69
N LEU A 284 6.66 25.95 -21.56
CA LEU A 284 7.49 25.67 -20.39
C LEU A 284 8.50 24.56 -20.66
N ARG A 285 8.08 23.47 -21.33
CA ARG A 285 8.99 22.38 -21.73
C ARG A 285 10.12 22.88 -22.63
N SER A 286 9.79 23.67 -23.65
CA SER A 286 10.79 24.25 -24.55
C SER A 286 11.82 25.09 -23.77
N ARG A 287 11.35 25.94 -22.86
CA ARG A 287 12.20 26.80 -22.04
C ARG A 287 13.07 26.00 -21.07
N TYR A 288 12.50 25.01 -20.39
CA TYR A 288 13.17 24.20 -19.39
C TYR A 288 14.14 23.18 -19.99
N ALA A 289 13.88 22.70 -21.21
CA ALA A 289 14.85 21.92 -21.98
C ALA A 289 16.11 22.74 -22.32
N GLY A 290 15.95 24.06 -22.52
CA GLY A 290 17.05 25.01 -22.76
C GLY A 290 17.70 25.60 -21.49
N LEU A 291 17.19 25.29 -20.29
CA LEU A 291 17.68 25.87 -19.03
C LEU A 291 19.09 25.40 -18.66
N ILE A 292 19.47 24.21 -19.12
CA ILE A 292 20.80 23.65 -18.95
C ILE A 292 21.29 23.24 -20.35
N SER A 293 22.03 24.13 -21.00
CA SER A 293 22.61 23.90 -22.33
C SER A 293 23.99 23.26 -22.29
N ASP A 294 24.68 23.40 -21.15
CA ASP A 294 26.01 22.86 -20.93
C ASP A 294 25.93 21.41 -20.45
N GLN A 295 26.40 20.48 -21.28
CA GLN A 295 26.38 19.05 -21.01
C GLN A 295 27.18 18.68 -19.76
N GLU A 296 28.20 19.45 -19.40
CA GLU A 296 28.97 19.24 -18.17
C GLU A 296 28.15 19.63 -16.92
N VAL A 297 27.33 20.67 -17.02
CA VAL A 297 26.41 21.09 -15.94
C VAL A 297 25.29 20.06 -15.76
N ILE A 298 24.74 19.51 -16.85
CA ILE A 298 23.75 18.42 -16.78
C ILE A 298 24.38 17.23 -16.06
N GLN A 299 25.59 16.81 -16.45
CA GLN A 299 26.30 15.69 -15.83
C GLN A 299 26.51 15.89 -14.32
N ARG A 300 26.89 17.12 -13.90
CA ARG A 300 27.08 17.48 -12.49
C ARG A 300 25.76 17.46 -11.72
N CYS A 301 24.69 18.02 -12.27
CA CYS A 301 23.35 18.00 -11.66
C CYS A 301 22.79 16.58 -11.51
N MET A 302 22.96 15.74 -12.54
CA MET A 302 22.57 14.32 -12.50
C MET A 302 23.40 13.54 -11.48
N SER A 303 24.71 13.77 -11.43
CA SER A 303 25.60 13.15 -10.44
C SER A 303 25.21 13.54 -9.00
N TYR A 304 24.95 14.83 -8.77
CA TYR A 304 24.49 15.33 -7.49
C TYR A 304 23.16 14.65 -7.06
N CYS A 305 22.17 14.56 -7.97
CA CYS A 305 20.88 13.95 -7.64
C CYS A 305 20.95 12.43 -7.42
N ASN A 306 21.82 11.71 -8.12
CA ASN A 306 21.95 10.25 -7.99
C ASN A 306 22.79 9.81 -6.79
N ASN A 307 23.86 10.55 -6.49
CA ASN A 307 24.88 10.09 -5.54
C ASN A 307 24.83 10.87 -4.23
N LEU A 308 24.70 12.20 -4.30
CA LEU A 308 24.87 13.06 -3.12
C LEU A 308 23.55 13.37 -2.42
N LEU A 309 22.51 13.65 -3.20
CA LEU A 309 21.19 14.01 -2.69
C LEU A 309 20.57 12.95 -1.75
N PRO A 310 20.64 11.63 -2.04
CA PRO A 310 20.15 10.61 -1.11
C PRO A 310 20.88 10.59 0.24
N GLU A 311 22.13 11.08 0.30
CA GLU A 311 22.93 11.11 1.52
C GLU A 311 22.69 12.38 2.36
N VAL A 312 22.42 13.52 1.69
CA VAL A 312 22.27 14.81 2.36
C VAL A 312 20.82 15.21 2.66
N LEU A 313 19.83 14.59 2.00
CA LEU A 313 18.40 14.90 2.18
C LEU A 313 17.85 14.25 3.44
N GLN A 314 17.36 15.07 4.37
CA GLN A 314 16.86 14.61 5.66
C GLN A 314 15.56 15.31 6.03
N ASN A 315 14.80 14.71 6.95
CA ASN A 315 13.71 15.41 7.63
C ASN A 315 14.27 16.33 8.73
N ARG A 316 13.39 17.12 9.37
CA ARG A 316 13.77 18.01 10.48
C ARG A 316 14.38 17.29 11.70
N GLU A 317 14.15 15.99 11.84
CA GLU A 317 14.66 15.15 12.93
C GLU A 317 16.02 14.51 12.60
N GLY A 318 16.56 14.74 11.39
CA GLY A 318 17.84 14.18 10.94
C GLY A 318 17.76 12.77 10.35
N LEU A 319 16.56 12.23 10.09
CA LEU A 319 16.41 10.98 9.36
C LEU A 319 16.61 11.20 7.86
N ALA A 320 17.45 10.37 7.24
CA ALA A 320 17.65 10.33 5.80
C ALA A 320 16.34 9.97 5.05
N LEU A 321 16.09 10.66 3.95
CA LEU A 321 14.90 10.49 3.12
C LEU A 321 15.28 10.09 1.70
N ASN A 322 14.40 9.35 1.05
CA ASN A 322 14.53 9.08 -0.38
C ASN A 322 14.30 10.38 -1.17
N VAL A 323 14.98 10.53 -2.32
CA VAL A 323 14.86 11.66 -3.24
C VAL A 323 13.42 11.89 -3.70
N THR A 324 12.61 10.83 -3.78
CA THR A 324 11.17 10.93 -4.10
C THR A 324 10.36 11.68 -3.04
N ALA A 325 10.83 11.76 -1.80
CA ALA A 325 10.19 12.52 -0.72
C ALA A 325 10.31 14.05 -0.90
N LEU A 326 11.14 14.51 -1.85
CA LEU A 326 11.28 15.92 -2.19
C LEU A 326 10.00 16.51 -2.79
N VAL A 327 9.24 15.70 -3.54
CA VAL A 327 8.03 16.16 -4.21
C VAL A 327 6.85 16.11 -3.23
N PRO A 328 6.14 17.22 -3.01
CA PRO A 328 5.01 17.25 -2.08
C PRO A 328 3.87 16.28 -2.47
N ASP A 329 3.13 15.79 -1.48
CA ASP A 329 1.84 15.12 -1.74
C ASP A 329 0.80 16.12 -2.26
N ALA A 330 -0.24 15.64 -2.94
CA ALA A 330 -1.30 16.48 -3.51
C ALA A 330 -1.89 17.46 -2.46
N GLY A 331 -1.92 18.75 -2.80
CA GLY A 331 -2.40 19.82 -1.92
C GLY A 331 -1.48 20.18 -0.75
N LYS A 332 -0.25 19.64 -0.69
CA LYS A 332 0.74 19.97 0.35
C LYS A 332 1.76 20.99 -0.13
N THR A 333 2.30 21.75 0.84
CA THR A 333 3.44 22.66 0.69
C THR A 333 4.61 22.12 1.50
N TYR A 334 5.73 21.83 0.85
CA TYR A 334 6.96 21.44 1.53
C TYR A 334 7.96 22.59 1.49
N LEU A 335 8.70 22.75 2.58
CA LEU A 335 9.85 23.66 2.67
C LEU A 335 11.14 22.84 2.64
N LEU A 336 12.04 23.15 1.72
CA LEU A 336 13.40 22.63 1.66
C LEU A 336 14.38 23.70 2.11
N GLU A 337 14.93 23.52 3.31
CA GLU A 337 15.94 24.40 3.88
C GLU A 337 17.34 23.83 3.72
N GLY A 338 18.33 24.71 3.68
CA GLY A 338 19.73 24.30 3.76
C GLY A 338 20.68 25.50 3.72
N PRO A 339 21.96 25.30 4.00
CA PRO A 339 22.96 26.35 3.94
C PRO A 339 23.19 26.88 2.52
N SER A 340 23.93 27.98 2.40
CA SER A 340 24.37 28.49 1.10
C SER A 340 25.13 27.40 0.36
N LYS A 341 24.93 27.28 -0.97
CA LYS A 341 25.58 26.27 -1.83
C LYS A 341 25.23 24.81 -1.51
N SER A 342 24.20 24.53 -0.71
CA SER A 342 23.76 23.16 -0.40
C SER A 342 23.14 22.39 -1.57
N GLY A 343 23.06 22.95 -2.78
CA GLY A 343 22.46 22.30 -3.95
C GLY A 343 20.96 22.52 -4.19
N LYS A 344 20.26 23.31 -3.36
CA LYS A 344 18.81 23.60 -3.51
C LYS A 344 18.42 24.04 -4.92
N THR A 345 19.09 25.06 -5.46
CA THR A 345 18.85 25.56 -6.81
C THR A 345 19.17 24.51 -7.86
N SER A 346 20.27 23.76 -7.70
CA SER A 346 20.60 22.66 -8.60
C SER A 346 19.49 21.60 -8.63
N MET A 347 18.85 21.30 -7.49
CA MET A 347 17.71 20.39 -7.42
C MET A 347 16.47 20.96 -8.11
N ALA A 348 16.11 22.21 -7.83
CA ALA A 348 14.95 22.85 -8.43
C ALA A 348 15.06 22.92 -9.97
N LEU A 349 16.27 23.23 -10.47
CA LEU A 349 16.59 23.24 -11.89
C LEU A 349 16.55 21.83 -12.49
N THR A 350 17.12 20.83 -11.81
CA THR A 350 17.10 19.44 -12.30
C THR A 350 15.68 18.91 -12.37
N LEU A 351 14.83 19.23 -11.39
CA LEU A 351 13.41 18.89 -11.37
C LEU A 351 12.70 19.45 -12.62
N ALA A 352 12.83 20.76 -12.87
CA ALA A 352 12.22 21.38 -14.05
C ALA A 352 12.75 20.80 -15.38
N TYR A 353 14.07 20.58 -15.47
CA TYR A 353 14.73 20.00 -16.64
C TYR A 353 14.27 18.56 -16.93
N THR A 354 14.23 17.69 -15.91
CA THR A 354 13.80 16.29 -16.03
C THR A 354 12.36 16.19 -16.51
N TRP A 355 11.47 17.04 -16.00
CA TRP A 355 10.08 17.12 -16.48
C TRP A 355 10.01 17.58 -17.95
N ALA A 356 10.84 18.55 -18.32
CA ALA A 356 10.85 19.12 -19.66
C ALA A 356 11.36 18.16 -20.75
N GLN A 357 12.42 17.42 -20.44
CA GLN A 357 13.02 16.46 -21.38
C GLN A 357 12.17 15.21 -21.59
N ASN A 358 11.22 14.92 -20.69
CA ASN A 358 10.45 13.68 -20.70
C ASN A 358 11.36 12.41 -20.78
N SER A 359 12.59 12.52 -20.27
CA SER A 359 13.68 11.53 -20.40
C SER A 359 13.46 10.31 -19.52
N GLU A 360 13.75 9.07 -19.95
CA GLU A 360 13.62 7.85 -19.15
C GLU A 360 14.19 7.93 -17.72
N TRP A 361 15.20 8.76 -17.49
CA TRP A 361 15.71 9.09 -16.16
C TRP A 361 14.81 10.10 -15.42
N ASP A 362 14.00 9.62 -14.46
CA ASP A 362 13.09 10.42 -13.63
C ASP A 362 13.20 10.05 -12.14
N PRO A 363 14.25 10.52 -11.44
CA PRO A 363 14.48 10.18 -10.03
C PRO A 363 13.43 10.78 -9.10
N PHE A 364 12.74 11.85 -9.52
CA PHE A 364 11.70 12.52 -8.74
C PHE A 364 10.30 11.96 -9.00
N SER A 365 10.16 11.05 -9.98
CA SER A 365 8.86 10.54 -10.45
C SER A 365 7.91 11.66 -10.90
N ILE A 366 8.40 12.68 -11.61
CA ILE A 366 7.65 13.88 -12.00
C ILE A 366 7.15 13.91 -13.46
N LYS A 367 7.44 12.90 -14.28
CA LYS A 367 7.01 12.90 -15.70
C LYS A 367 5.49 12.97 -15.91
N HIS A 368 4.75 12.36 -15.00
CA HIS A 368 3.30 12.24 -15.10
C HIS A 368 2.58 13.55 -14.77
N TYR A 369 3.29 14.57 -14.30
CA TYR A 369 2.68 15.87 -14.01
C TYR A 369 2.35 16.60 -15.30
N HIS A 370 1.12 17.09 -15.38
CA HIS A 370 0.61 17.87 -16.50
C HIS A 370 1.33 19.22 -16.60
N LEU A 371 1.63 19.85 -15.45
CA LEU A 371 2.20 21.20 -15.40
C LEU A 371 3.23 21.30 -14.27
N VAL A 372 4.47 21.66 -14.60
CA VAL A 372 5.50 22.01 -13.61
C VAL A 372 5.91 23.46 -13.88
N VAL A 373 5.84 24.31 -12.85
CA VAL A 373 6.23 25.72 -12.93
C VAL A 373 7.33 25.98 -11.93
N LEU A 374 8.53 26.27 -12.44
CA LEU A 374 9.67 26.73 -11.65
C LEU A 374 9.76 28.26 -11.70
N VAL A 375 9.85 28.88 -10.53
CA VAL A 375 9.99 30.33 -10.34
C VAL A 375 11.25 30.60 -9.52
N ARG A 376 12.12 31.47 -10.02
CA ARG A 376 13.30 31.90 -9.25
C ARG A 376 12.93 33.12 -8.42
N CYS A 377 12.94 32.94 -7.10
CA CYS A 377 12.44 33.91 -6.14
C CYS A 377 13.47 34.97 -5.72
N GLU A 378 14.65 34.93 -6.32
CA GLU A 378 15.74 35.85 -6.01
C GLU A 378 15.44 37.27 -6.51
N GLY A 379 15.16 38.19 -5.58
CA GLY A 379 14.95 39.61 -5.90
C GLY A 379 13.51 40.00 -6.24
N MET A 380 12.54 39.10 -6.09
CA MET A 380 11.12 39.39 -6.31
C MET A 380 10.63 40.47 -5.34
N LYS A 381 9.88 41.45 -5.87
CA LYS A 381 9.33 42.56 -5.09
C LYS A 381 7.81 42.70 -5.15
N GLY A 382 7.15 42.05 -6.10
CA GLY A 382 5.71 42.17 -6.34
C GLY A 382 4.91 40.89 -6.12
N ASP A 383 3.69 40.88 -6.67
CA ASP A 383 2.81 39.71 -6.71
C ASP A 383 3.49 38.49 -7.36
N LEU A 384 3.30 37.31 -6.75
CA LEU A 384 3.95 36.07 -7.18
C LEU A 384 3.63 35.73 -8.63
N PHE A 385 2.36 35.82 -9.04
CA PHE A 385 1.95 35.40 -10.39
C PHE A 385 2.37 36.41 -11.45
N GLN A 386 2.36 37.71 -11.15
CA GLN A 386 2.90 38.72 -12.06
C GLN A 386 4.40 38.49 -12.31
N GLU A 387 5.15 38.14 -11.27
CA GLU A 387 6.56 37.82 -11.38
C GLU A 387 6.79 36.52 -12.16
N VAL A 388 5.92 35.50 -11.97
CA VAL A 388 5.95 34.28 -12.81
C VAL A 388 5.74 34.63 -14.28
N MET A 389 4.74 35.45 -14.59
CA MET A 389 4.44 35.87 -15.97
C MET A 389 5.62 36.61 -16.60
N SER A 390 6.22 37.55 -15.86
CA SER A 390 7.37 38.32 -16.33
C SER A 390 8.63 37.47 -16.52
N GLN A 391 8.94 36.55 -15.59
CA GLN A 391 10.16 35.73 -15.68
C GLN A 391 10.07 34.67 -16.79
N LEU A 392 8.87 34.18 -17.07
CA LEU A 392 8.62 33.16 -18.07
C LEU A 392 8.21 33.73 -19.44
N ASP A 393 8.06 35.06 -19.54
CA ASP A 393 7.64 35.80 -20.75
C ASP A 393 6.29 35.28 -21.29
N LEU A 394 5.32 35.15 -20.37
CA LEU A 394 4.02 34.52 -20.67
C LEU A 394 2.93 35.53 -21.04
N ASP A 395 3.20 36.83 -20.99
CA ASP A 395 2.20 37.91 -21.17
C ASP A 395 1.46 37.84 -22.52
N GLY A 396 2.08 37.23 -23.54
CA GLY A 396 1.48 36.98 -24.85
C GLY A 396 0.85 35.59 -25.04
N THR A 397 1.03 34.67 -24.10
CA THR A 397 0.63 33.25 -24.23
C THR A 397 -0.64 32.95 -23.44
N VAL A 398 -0.70 33.41 -22.18
CA VAL A 398 -1.78 33.09 -21.23
C VAL A 398 -2.01 34.27 -20.30
N SER A 399 -3.21 34.45 -19.74
CA SER A 399 -3.46 35.48 -18.73
C SER A 399 -3.03 35.03 -17.33
N VAL A 400 -2.68 35.98 -16.45
CA VAL A 400 -2.39 35.71 -15.02
C VAL A 400 -3.51 34.88 -14.35
N ARG A 401 -4.77 35.18 -14.69
CA ARG A 401 -5.95 34.45 -14.17
C ARG A 401 -5.94 32.99 -14.62
N THR A 402 -5.70 32.75 -15.90
CA THR A 402 -5.67 31.41 -16.48
C THR A 402 -4.52 30.59 -15.90
N LEU A 403 -3.33 31.18 -15.69
CA LEU A 403 -2.22 30.51 -14.99
C LEU A 403 -2.62 30.13 -13.57
N ARG A 404 -3.22 31.06 -12.82
CA ARG A 404 -3.69 30.82 -11.45
C ARG A 404 -4.73 29.70 -11.41
N GLU A 405 -5.75 29.73 -12.28
CA GLU A 405 -6.79 28.69 -12.39
C GLU A 405 -6.21 27.32 -12.75
N SER A 406 -5.23 27.29 -13.66
CA SER A 406 -4.55 26.05 -14.07
C SER A 406 -3.77 25.41 -12.92
N LEU A 407 -3.15 26.24 -12.08
CA LEU A 407 -2.44 25.79 -10.89
C LEU A 407 -3.41 25.40 -9.77
N THR A 408 -4.45 26.18 -9.48
CA THR A 408 -5.37 25.92 -8.35
C THR A 408 -6.25 24.69 -8.56
N GLY A 409 -6.71 24.45 -9.79
CA GLY A 409 -7.66 23.37 -10.12
C GLY A 409 -7.03 22.02 -10.47
N SER A 410 -5.71 21.94 -10.68
CA SER A 410 -5.06 20.73 -11.18
C SER A 410 -4.46 19.85 -10.08
N VAL A 411 -4.82 18.56 -10.11
CA VAL A 411 -4.22 17.50 -9.29
C VAL A 411 -2.84 17.05 -9.81
N GLU A 412 -2.44 17.48 -11.00
CA GLU A 412 -1.17 17.12 -11.66
C GLU A 412 -0.30 18.36 -11.89
N ALA A 413 -0.47 19.41 -11.08
CA ALA A 413 0.35 20.61 -11.08
C ALA A 413 1.35 20.64 -9.91
N LEU A 414 2.58 21.07 -10.20
CA LEU A 414 3.64 21.31 -9.23
C LEU A 414 4.23 22.72 -9.44
N LEU A 415 4.16 23.55 -8.41
CA LEU A 415 4.81 24.85 -8.35
C LEU A 415 6.08 24.76 -7.50
N VAL A 416 7.22 25.13 -8.06
CA VAL A 416 8.53 25.16 -7.39
C VAL A 416 8.98 26.60 -7.24
N LEU A 417 9.13 27.06 -6.00
CA LEU A 417 9.61 28.39 -5.64
C LEU A 417 11.05 28.27 -5.17
N ASP A 418 12.02 28.55 -6.04
CA ASP A 418 13.44 28.41 -5.72
C ASP A 418 14.02 29.70 -5.12
N GLY A 419 14.64 29.61 -3.94
CA GLY A 419 15.31 30.73 -3.28
C GLY A 419 14.34 31.74 -2.64
N TYR A 420 13.21 31.25 -2.13
CA TYR A 420 12.17 32.07 -1.53
C TYR A 420 12.66 32.82 -0.28
N LYS A 421 12.36 34.11 -0.20
CA LYS A 421 12.74 34.97 0.92
C LYS A 421 11.50 35.42 1.67
N CYS A 422 11.19 34.75 2.78
CA CYS A 422 10.07 35.15 3.65
C CYS A 422 10.31 36.55 4.22
N GLY A 423 9.25 37.36 4.31
CA GLY A 423 9.29 38.75 4.77
C GLY A 423 9.00 39.79 3.69
N ASN A 424 8.81 39.37 2.43
CA ASN A 424 8.26 40.27 1.41
C ASN A 424 6.73 40.24 1.48
N ARG A 425 6.14 41.31 2.02
CA ARG A 425 4.70 41.41 2.27
C ARG A 425 3.83 41.06 1.05
N GLU A 426 4.16 41.55 -0.13
CA GLU A 426 3.32 41.37 -1.33
C GLU A 426 3.39 39.92 -1.85
N THR A 427 4.60 39.35 -1.91
CA THR A 427 4.82 37.96 -2.33
C THR A 427 4.29 36.96 -1.30
N ASP A 428 4.46 37.23 0.00
CA ASP A 428 3.97 36.39 1.10
C ASP A 428 2.43 36.36 1.12
N GLU A 429 1.78 37.52 0.91
CA GLU A 429 0.32 37.63 0.85
C GLU A 429 -0.27 36.91 -0.38
N SER A 430 0.35 37.09 -1.55
CA SER A 430 -0.02 36.38 -2.79
C SER A 430 0.13 34.86 -2.67
N LEU A 431 1.23 34.39 -2.04
CA LEU A 431 1.43 32.97 -1.76
C LEU A 431 0.35 32.46 -0.78
N ARG A 432 0.09 33.17 0.31
CA ARG A 432 -0.94 32.77 1.30
C ARG A 432 -2.33 32.66 0.67
N GLU A 433 -2.70 33.59 -0.19
CA GLU A 433 -3.97 33.55 -0.92
C GLU A 433 -4.05 32.32 -1.83
N PHE A 434 -3.02 32.09 -2.64
CA PHE A 434 -2.96 30.92 -3.51
C PHE A 434 -3.02 29.60 -2.74
N LEU A 435 -2.29 29.48 -1.62
CA LEU A 435 -2.29 28.28 -0.80
C LEU A 435 -3.65 28.00 -0.15
N ARG A 436 -4.49 29.03 0.04
CA ARG A 436 -5.88 28.90 0.52
C ARG A 436 -6.84 28.49 -0.60
N GLU A 437 -6.62 29.00 -1.81
CA GLU A 437 -7.49 28.74 -2.97
C GLU A 437 -7.21 27.40 -3.65
N ARG A 438 -5.96 26.91 -3.60
CA ARG A 438 -5.57 25.68 -4.28
C ARG A 438 -6.36 24.47 -3.75
N GLN A 439 -6.76 23.59 -4.65
CA GLN A 439 -7.38 22.33 -4.28
C GLN A 439 -6.32 21.24 -4.08
N ALA A 440 -5.51 20.99 -5.11
CA ALA A 440 -4.57 19.86 -5.13
C ALA A 440 -3.16 20.19 -5.63
N CYS A 441 -2.89 21.46 -5.97
CA CYS A 441 -1.58 21.91 -6.41
C CYS A 441 -0.50 21.61 -5.36
N ARG A 442 0.60 21.00 -5.78
CA ARG A 442 1.78 20.76 -4.94
C ARG A 442 2.67 21.98 -4.99
N VAL A 443 3.23 22.36 -3.84
CA VAL A 443 4.13 23.51 -3.77
C VAL A 443 5.41 23.12 -3.05
N LEU A 444 6.53 23.20 -3.74
CA LEU A 444 7.87 23.02 -3.15
C LEU A 444 8.53 24.39 -3.04
N VAL A 445 8.91 24.79 -1.83
CA VAL A 445 9.59 26.05 -1.57
C VAL A 445 11.01 25.74 -1.11
N THR A 446 12.02 26.34 -1.73
CA THR A 446 13.42 26.25 -1.27
C THR A 446 13.83 27.57 -0.62
N ALA A 447 14.50 27.52 0.53
CA ALA A 447 14.91 28.72 1.27
C ALA A 447 16.26 28.50 1.98
N LEU A 448 16.91 29.59 2.42
CA LEU A 448 18.03 29.47 3.36
C LEU A 448 17.51 29.00 4.72
N GLN A 449 18.35 28.27 5.45
CA GLN A 449 18.00 27.74 6.76
C GLN A 449 17.59 28.86 7.74
N GLY A 450 16.42 28.73 8.36
CA GLY A 450 15.86 29.70 9.30
C GLY A 450 15.31 30.97 8.66
N GLN A 451 15.34 31.08 7.32
CA GLN A 451 14.86 32.27 6.61
C GLN A 451 13.33 32.38 6.65
N CYS A 452 12.62 31.27 6.83
CA CYS A 452 11.18 31.18 6.77
C CYS A 452 10.50 30.78 8.09
N ASP A 453 11.19 30.94 9.22
CA ASP A 453 10.67 30.60 10.56
C ASP A 453 9.34 31.29 10.90
N ASN A 454 9.14 32.52 10.40
CA ASN A 454 7.92 33.31 10.63
C ASN A 454 6.71 32.86 9.78
N MET A 455 6.90 31.91 8.85
CA MET A 455 5.85 31.39 7.97
C MET A 455 5.72 29.86 8.05
N MET A 456 6.21 29.26 9.14
CA MET A 456 6.18 27.81 9.34
C MET A 456 4.75 27.24 9.38
N ASP A 457 3.74 28.08 9.62
CA ASP A 457 2.32 27.73 9.53
C ASP A 457 1.88 27.31 8.12
N LEU A 458 2.61 27.73 7.08
CA LEU A 458 2.28 27.44 5.68
C LEU A 458 2.81 26.09 5.19
N PHE A 459 3.82 25.54 5.87
CA PHE A 459 4.58 24.37 5.42
C PHE A 459 4.18 23.14 6.24
N GLN A 460 3.60 22.13 5.57
CA GLN A 460 3.18 20.89 6.24
C GLN A 460 4.35 19.94 6.50
N THR A 461 5.39 20.00 5.67
CA THR A 461 6.61 19.20 5.82
C THR A 461 7.83 20.08 5.61
N VAL A 462 8.86 19.89 6.44
CA VAL A 462 10.14 20.60 6.35
C VAL A 462 11.26 19.59 6.13
N LEU A 463 11.97 19.77 5.02
CA LEU A 463 13.10 18.99 4.56
C LEU A 463 14.36 19.83 4.75
N VAL A 464 15.47 19.18 5.08
CA VAL A 464 16.76 19.83 5.33
C VAL A 464 17.84 19.17 4.49
N LEU A 465 18.65 19.99 3.81
CA LEU A 465 19.90 19.58 3.19
C LEU A 465 21.05 19.87 4.15
N ARG A 466 21.77 18.83 4.56
CA ARG A 466 22.96 18.97 5.41
C ARG A 466 24.11 19.64 4.64
N GLU A 467 24.93 20.41 5.35
CA GLU A 467 26.21 20.91 4.83
C GLU A 467 27.21 19.74 4.69
N GLU A 468 27.88 19.66 3.54
CA GLU A 468 29.05 18.77 3.39
C GLU A 468 30.20 19.38 4.19
N ASP A 469 30.79 18.61 5.10
CA ASP A 469 32.07 18.95 5.69
C ASP A 469 33.10 18.90 4.56
N VAL A 470 33.46 20.06 3.99
CA VAL A 470 34.53 20.18 2.98
C VAL A 470 35.88 20.02 3.69
N GLU A 471 36.19 18.80 4.11
CA GLU A 471 37.53 18.38 4.49
C GLU A 471 37.74 16.93 4.01
N GLU A 472 38.63 16.80 3.01
CA GLU A 472 39.10 15.57 2.36
C GLU A 472 38.10 14.79 1.47
N ARG A 473 37.96 15.23 0.21
CA ARG A 473 37.98 14.29 -0.92
C ARG A 473 38.47 14.91 -2.24
#